data_AF-A0A857A8M4-F1
#
_entry.id   AF-A0A857A8M4-F1
#
_cell.length_a   1.000
_cell.length_b   1.000
_cell.length_c   1.000
_cell.angle_alpha   90.00
_cell.angle_beta   90.00
_cell.angle_gamma   90.00
#
_symmetry.space_group_name_H-M   'P 1'
#
loop_
_entity.id
_entity.type
_entity.pdbx_description
1 polymer ?
#
loop_
_entity_poly.entity_id
_entity_poly.type
_entity_poly.pdbx_seq_one_letter_code
_entity_poly.pdbx_strand_id
1 'polypeptide(L)'
;MTPGFSLRRIFNHRRYFYARVALDPQQALDLCIGYWVSTGAWGETPGMREQLAQQGWVGTEITTGSDARHIAVSSVFDEISPFGVFPSAAPRNVKRVRQENTPILIASRSCSVAGRPASELWCCEARILHDERWGTDAFIDMSFRELAGDLQCQGLLLEAPRFFHGGDLPKDHLFTRENVLSMRKAAKKESRRRR
;
A
#
# COMPACT_ATOMS: atom_id res chain seq x y z
N MET A 1 -0.89 32.29 4.98
CA MET A 1 -0.51 31.30 3.95
C MET A 1 -1.69 30.38 3.73
N THR A 2 -2.50 30.65 2.70
CA THR A 2 -3.58 29.76 2.28
C THR A 2 -2.95 28.54 1.60
N PRO A 3 -3.28 27.30 1.99
CA PRO A 3 -2.80 26.13 1.27
C PRO A 3 -3.36 26.22 -0.16
N GLY A 4 -2.47 26.29 -1.15
CA GLY A 4 -2.86 26.46 -2.54
C GLY A 4 -3.85 25.38 -2.97
N PHE A 5 -5.04 25.80 -3.39
CA PHE A 5 -5.99 24.96 -4.10
C PHE A 5 -5.35 24.52 -5.42
N SER A 6 -4.64 23.40 -5.40
CA SER A 6 -4.13 22.79 -6.62
C SER A 6 -5.29 22.11 -7.33
N LEU A 7 -5.70 22.63 -8.49
CA LEU A 7 -6.69 22.00 -9.37
C LEU A 7 -6.35 20.53 -9.68
N ARG A 8 -5.07 20.14 -9.59
CA ARG A 8 -4.64 18.74 -9.74
C ARG A 8 -5.15 17.82 -8.62
N ARG A 9 -5.36 18.34 -7.41
CA ARG A 9 -5.89 17.58 -6.28
C ARG A 9 -7.35 17.18 -6.49
N ILE A 10 -8.10 17.95 -7.28
CA ILE A 10 -9.52 17.69 -7.61
C ILE A 10 -9.67 16.55 -8.64
N PHE A 11 -8.61 16.22 -9.39
CA PHE A 11 -8.67 15.15 -10.41
C PHE A 11 -7.82 13.92 -10.06
N ASN A 12 -6.98 13.99 -9.02
CA ASN A 12 -6.14 12.89 -8.57
C ASN A 12 -6.18 12.74 -7.05
N HIS A 13 -7.24 12.12 -6.57
CA HIS A 13 -7.53 11.85 -5.16
C HIS A 13 -6.74 10.69 -4.56
N ARG A 14 -5.89 10.02 -5.35
CA ARG A 14 -5.10 8.88 -4.84
C ARG A 14 -4.27 9.31 -3.64
N ARG A 15 -4.33 8.54 -2.57
CA ARG A 15 -3.56 8.77 -1.36
C ARG A 15 -2.24 8.02 -1.43
N TYR A 16 -1.18 8.67 -0.98
CA TYR A 16 0.15 8.14 -0.92
C TYR A 16 0.67 8.25 0.51
N PHE A 17 1.23 7.15 0.98
CA PHE A 17 2.07 7.03 2.15
C PHE A 17 3.52 6.83 1.70
N TYR A 18 4.42 7.60 2.29
CA TYR A 18 5.86 7.48 2.11
C TYR A 18 6.56 7.51 3.46
N ALA A 19 7.45 6.56 3.68
CA ALA A 19 8.31 6.54 4.86
C ALA A 19 9.71 6.08 4.48
N ARG A 20 10.69 6.50 5.27
CA ARG A 20 12.02 5.89 5.26
C ARG A 20 12.16 5.04 6.50
N VAL A 21 12.49 3.77 6.29
CA VAL A 21 12.54 2.76 7.34
C VAL A 21 13.94 2.16 7.45
N ALA A 22 14.31 1.79 8.67
CA ALA A 22 15.57 1.14 9.02
C ALA A 22 15.56 -0.38 8.73
N LEU A 23 14.95 -0.77 7.61
CA LEU A 23 14.82 -2.17 7.17
C LEU A 23 15.41 -2.35 5.78
N ASP A 24 15.74 -3.57 5.40
CA ASP A 24 15.98 -3.88 3.99
C ASP A 24 14.67 -3.80 3.18
N PRO A 25 14.73 -3.64 1.85
CA PRO A 25 13.53 -3.44 1.04
C PRO A 25 12.53 -4.59 1.16
N GLN A 26 13.00 -5.84 1.22
CA GLN A 26 12.15 -7.01 1.30
C GLN A 26 11.45 -7.08 2.67
N GLN A 27 12.19 -6.85 3.76
CA GLN A 27 11.61 -6.74 5.11
C GLN A 27 10.56 -5.62 5.21
N ALA A 28 10.84 -4.44 4.65
CA ALA A 28 9.90 -3.32 4.64
C ALA A 28 8.62 -3.65 3.88
N LEU A 29 8.75 -4.38 2.75
CA LEU A 29 7.62 -4.86 1.98
C LEU A 29 6.79 -5.87 2.78
N ASP A 30 7.44 -6.88 3.36
CA ASP A 30 6.76 -7.98 4.08
C ASP A 30 6.02 -7.47 5.32
N LEU A 31 6.59 -6.51 6.06
CA LEU A 31 5.93 -5.85 7.18
C LEU A 31 4.67 -5.11 6.72
N CYS A 32 4.78 -4.33 5.64
CA CYS A 32 3.64 -3.58 5.11
C CYS A 32 2.55 -4.51 4.58
N ILE A 33 2.91 -5.59 3.87
CA ILE A 33 1.96 -6.62 3.45
C ILE A 33 1.27 -7.24 4.68
N GLY A 34 2.04 -7.59 5.71
CA GLY A 34 1.50 -8.15 6.96
C GLY A 34 0.47 -7.24 7.62
N TYR A 35 0.73 -5.93 7.66
CA TYR A 35 -0.25 -4.94 8.11
C TYR A 35 -1.53 -4.99 7.26
N TRP A 36 -1.41 -4.91 5.93
CA TRP A 36 -2.61 -4.91 5.09
C TRP A 36 -3.39 -6.23 5.16
N VAL A 37 -2.70 -7.37 5.23
CA VAL A 37 -3.35 -8.68 5.42
C VAL A 37 -4.08 -8.73 6.76
N SER A 38 -3.53 -8.15 7.84
CA SER A 38 -4.22 -8.09 9.14
C SER A 38 -5.46 -7.19 9.12
N THR A 39 -5.47 -6.13 8.29
CA THR A 39 -6.68 -5.34 8.00
C THR A 39 -7.68 -6.04 7.09
N GLY A 40 -7.33 -7.23 6.59
CA GLY A 40 -8.14 -8.04 5.71
C GLY A 40 -7.92 -7.75 4.23
N ALA A 41 -6.70 -7.44 3.79
CA ALA A 41 -6.34 -7.42 2.37
C ALA A 41 -5.97 -8.82 1.84
N TRP A 42 -6.14 -9.05 0.54
CA TRP A 42 -5.88 -10.32 -0.14
C TRP A 42 -5.51 -10.11 -1.60
N GLY A 43 -5.13 -11.19 -2.28
CA GLY A 43 -5.04 -11.22 -3.75
C GLY A 43 -3.97 -10.31 -4.32
N GLU A 44 -2.72 -10.78 -4.33
CA GLU A 44 -1.66 -10.15 -5.11
C GLU A 44 -2.01 -10.18 -6.61
N THR A 45 -1.81 -9.05 -7.29
CA THR A 45 -2.02 -8.92 -8.73
C THR A 45 -0.88 -9.63 -9.47
N PRO A 46 -1.16 -10.72 -10.21
CA PRO A 46 -0.10 -11.50 -10.84
C PRO A 46 0.71 -10.65 -11.84
N GLY A 47 2.03 -10.77 -11.79
CA GLY A 47 2.93 -10.04 -12.68
C GLY A 47 3.35 -8.65 -12.16
N MET A 48 2.67 -8.08 -11.16
CA MET A 48 3.02 -6.74 -10.66
C MET A 48 4.36 -6.71 -9.93
N ARG A 49 4.70 -7.77 -9.19
CA ARG A 49 5.99 -7.92 -8.53
C ARG A 49 7.15 -7.87 -9.52
N GLU A 50 7.01 -8.59 -10.63
CA GLU A 50 8.00 -8.61 -11.71
C GLU A 50 8.10 -7.26 -12.42
N GLN A 51 6.98 -6.57 -12.65
CA GLN A 51 6.99 -5.24 -13.24
C GLN A 51 7.70 -4.21 -12.35
N LEU A 52 7.50 -4.28 -11.03
CA LEU A 52 8.20 -3.43 -10.08
C LEU A 52 9.70 -3.77 -10.02
N ALA A 53 10.04 -5.06 -9.99
CA ALA A 53 11.43 -5.52 -9.99
C ALA A 53 12.20 -5.05 -11.23
N GLN A 54 11.57 -5.03 -12.41
CA GLN A 54 12.15 -4.49 -13.65
C GLN A 54 12.49 -2.99 -13.55
N GLN A 55 11.86 -2.27 -12.62
CA GLN A 55 12.12 -0.85 -12.35
C GLN A 55 13.02 -0.63 -11.12
N GLY A 56 13.60 -1.70 -10.55
CA GLY A 56 14.45 -1.64 -9.37
C GLY A 56 13.69 -1.52 -8.04
N TRP A 57 12.41 -1.90 -8.02
CA TRP A 57 11.57 -1.87 -6.82
C TRP A 57 11.22 -3.27 -6.36
N VAL A 58 11.18 -3.46 -5.05
CA VAL A 58 10.67 -4.66 -4.39
C VAL A 58 9.24 -4.35 -3.97
N GLY A 59 8.24 -4.94 -4.62
CA GLY A 59 6.86 -4.57 -4.31
C GLY A 59 5.81 -5.51 -4.87
N THR A 60 4.56 -5.23 -4.54
CA THR A 60 3.38 -5.95 -5.03
C THR A 60 2.16 -5.04 -5.04
N GLU A 61 1.06 -5.54 -5.58
CA GLU A 61 -0.25 -4.88 -5.54
C GLU A 61 -1.28 -5.86 -4.98
N ILE A 62 -1.85 -5.55 -3.83
CA ILE A 62 -2.87 -6.35 -3.13
C ILE A 62 -4.23 -5.65 -3.19
N THR A 63 -5.31 -6.36 -2.88
CA THR A 63 -6.67 -5.81 -2.84
C THR A 63 -7.20 -5.79 -1.41
N THR A 64 -7.76 -4.66 -0.97
CA THR A 64 -8.51 -4.54 0.30
C THR A 64 -9.98 -4.20 0.03
N GLY A 65 -10.91 -4.60 0.89
CA GLY A 65 -12.33 -4.32 0.71
C GLY A 65 -13.22 -5.26 1.52
N SER A 66 -14.53 -5.20 1.31
CA SER A 66 -15.47 -6.14 1.90
C SER A 66 -16.13 -6.97 0.80
N ASP A 67 -15.50 -8.08 0.39
CA ASP A 67 -16.27 -9.15 -0.24
C ASP A 67 -16.88 -10.01 0.88
N ALA A 68 -18.21 -10.10 0.90
CA ALA A 68 -18.97 -10.90 1.85
C ALA A 68 -18.60 -12.40 1.81
N ARG A 69 -17.81 -12.83 0.82
CA ARG A 69 -17.38 -14.21 0.61
C ARG A 69 -16.23 -14.68 1.49
N HIS A 70 -15.48 -13.79 2.17
CA HIS A 70 -14.25 -14.20 2.88
C HIS A 70 -14.24 -14.04 4.40
N ILE A 71 -15.38 -13.70 5.02
CA ILE A 71 -15.56 -13.85 6.49
C ILE A 71 -15.43 -15.33 6.92
N ALA A 72 -15.38 -16.28 5.98
CA ALA A 72 -15.16 -17.70 6.24
C ALA A 72 -13.68 -18.17 6.20
N VAL A 73 -12.72 -17.33 5.80
CA VAL A 73 -11.32 -17.79 5.55
C VAL A 73 -10.31 -17.25 6.57
N SER A 74 -10.73 -16.47 7.56
CA SER A 74 -9.89 -16.10 8.71
C SER A 74 -9.50 -17.30 9.60
N SER A 75 -9.98 -18.52 9.29
CA SER A 75 -9.62 -19.76 9.99
C SER A 75 -8.50 -20.57 9.32
N VAL A 76 -7.92 -20.12 8.19
CA VAL A 76 -7.01 -20.97 7.37
C VAL A 76 -5.58 -20.41 7.22
N PHE A 77 -5.26 -19.27 7.85
CA PHE A 77 -3.90 -18.71 7.83
C PHE A 77 -3.33 -18.59 9.23
N ASP A 78 -3.23 -19.72 9.94
CA ASP A 78 -2.52 -19.81 11.23
C ASP A 78 -1.11 -20.40 11.08
N GLU A 79 -0.56 -20.46 9.86
CA GLU A 79 0.66 -21.25 9.62
C GLU A 79 1.65 -20.61 8.64
N ILE A 80 1.90 -19.29 8.71
CA ILE A 80 3.16 -18.71 8.20
C ILE A 80 3.60 -17.51 9.07
N SER A 81 4.51 -17.74 10.01
CA SER A 81 5.81 -17.02 10.16
C SER A 81 6.36 -17.00 11.61
N PRO A 82 7.64 -17.32 11.84
CA PRO A 82 8.30 -17.35 13.16
C PRO A 82 8.73 -15.97 13.72
N PHE A 83 8.16 -14.87 13.22
CA PHE A 83 8.50 -13.52 13.67
C PHE A 83 7.39 -12.90 14.54
N GLY A 84 7.62 -12.91 15.85
CA GLY A 84 7.12 -11.90 16.77
C GLY A 84 5.63 -11.98 17.13
N VAL A 85 5.36 -12.28 18.39
CA VAL A 85 4.05 -12.20 19.02
C VAL A 85 3.51 -10.77 18.93
N PHE A 86 2.59 -10.51 18.00
CA PHE A 86 1.76 -9.30 18.04
C PHE A 86 0.61 -9.55 19.03
N PRO A 87 0.42 -8.69 20.06
CA PRO A 87 -0.80 -8.73 20.85
C PRO A 87 -1.97 -8.35 19.95
N SER A 88 -2.77 -9.35 19.60
CA SER A 88 -4.01 -9.19 18.84
C SER A 88 -4.98 -8.29 19.60
N ALA A 89 -4.98 -7.01 19.25
CA ALA A 89 -6.01 -6.05 19.63
C ALA A 89 -6.92 -5.82 18.41
N ALA A 90 -7.69 -6.85 18.06
CA ALA A 90 -8.68 -6.75 16.99
C ALA A 90 -9.63 -5.56 17.24
N PRO A 91 -9.78 -4.61 16.28
CA PRO A 91 -10.68 -3.49 16.47
C PRO A 91 -12.13 -3.97 16.55
N ARG A 92 -12.76 -3.67 17.68
CA ARG A 92 -14.18 -3.93 17.95
C ARG A 92 -15.04 -3.03 17.05
N ASN A 93 -15.87 -3.67 16.23
CA ASN A 93 -17.16 -3.17 15.73
C ASN A 93 -17.16 -1.80 15.01
N VAL A 94 -16.66 -1.78 13.77
CA VAL A 94 -17.10 -0.77 12.80
C VAL A 94 -18.19 -1.40 11.94
N LYS A 95 -19.39 -0.79 11.92
CA LYS A 95 -20.46 -1.11 10.97
C LYS A 95 -19.89 -0.99 9.56
N ARG A 96 -19.52 -2.12 8.96
CA ARG A 96 -18.83 -2.23 7.67
C ARG A 96 -19.78 -1.83 6.54
N VAL A 97 -19.76 -0.54 6.20
CA VAL A 97 -20.24 -0.02 4.92
C VAL A 97 -19.54 -0.83 3.81
N ARG A 98 -20.29 -1.26 2.78
CA ARG A 98 -19.75 -1.93 1.59
C ARG A 98 -18.48 -1.21 1.14
N GLN A 99 -17.32 -1.83 1.32
CA GLN A 99 -16.04 -1.28 0.92
C GLN A 99 -15.67 -1.90 -0.43
N GLU A 100 -15.57 -1.06 -1.45
CA GLU A 100 -15.17 -1.46 -2.80
C GLU A 100 -13.78 -2.12 -2.78
N ASN A 101 -13.60 -3.14 -3.62
CA ASN A 101 -12.30 -3.79 -3.83
C ASN A 101 -11.27 -2.75 -4.33
N THR A 102 -10.38 -2.39 -3.42
CA THR A 102 -9.40 -1.33 -3.55
C THR A 102 -8.03 -1.93 -3.73
N PRO A 103 -7.38 -1.78 -4.89
CA PRO A 103 -5.99 -2.16 -5.02
C PRO A 103 -5.09 -1.19 -4.24
N ILE A 104 -4.19 -1.74 -3.44
CA ILE A 104 -3.13 -1.06 -2.71
C ILE A 104 -1.80 -1.50 -3.31
N LEU A 105 -1.07 -0.55 -3.86
CA LEU A 105 0.28 -0.78 -4.34
C LEU A 105 1.25 -0.56 -3.19
N ILE A 106 2.11 -1.53 -2.92
CA ILE A 106 3.15 -1.48 -1.90
C ILE A 106 4.47 -1.71 -2.59
N ALA A 107 5.43 -0.83 -2.38
CA ALA A 107 6.75 -0.99 -2.98
C ALA A 107 7.80 -0.36 -2.08
N SER A 108 8.96 -0.98 -2.05
CA SER A 108 10.13 -0.46 -1.38
C SER A 108 11.34 -0.49 -2.30
N ARG A 109 12.30 0.38 -2.00
CA ARG A 109 13.59 0.43 -2.68
C ARG A 109 14.65 0.79 -1.67
N SER A 110 15.86 0.30 -1.88
CA SER A 110 17.01 0.66 -1.04
C SER A 110 17.31 2.15 -1.19
N CYS A 111 17.56 2.80 -0.06
CA CYS A 111 18.08 4.16 -0.02
C CYS A 111 19.14 4.29 1.07
N SER A 112 19.75 5.47 1.20
CA SER A 112 20.65 5.77 2.31
C SER A 112 20.20 7.03 3.01
N VAL A 113 20.14 6.97 4.34
CA VAL A 113 19.81 8.09 5.22
C VAL A 113 20.99 8.30 6.15
N ALA A 114 21.59 9.48 6.11
CA ALA A 114 22.77 9.82 6.91
C ALA A 114 23.91 8.78 6.82
N GLY A 115 24.13 8.20 5.63
CA GLY A 115 25.19 7.21 5.39
C GLY A 115 24.88 5.79 5.90
N ARG A 116 23.68 5.55 6.44
CA ARG A 116 23.23 4.22 6.86
C ARG A 116 22.33 3.59 5.79
N PRO A 117 22.34 2.25 5.65
CA PRO A 117 21.39 1.55 4.79
C PRO A 117 19.97 1.75 5.31
N ALA A 118 19.06 2.07 4.42
CA ALA A 118 17.65 2.29 4.70
C ALA A 118 16.82 1.81 3.51
N SER A 119 15.51 1.81 3.68
CA SER A 119 14.58 1.61 2.57
C SER A 119 13.58 2.73 2.52
N GLU A 120 13.29 3.19 1.31
CA GLU A 120 12.07 3.94 1.09
C GLU A 120 10.93 2.96 0.93
N LEU A 121 9.88 3.16 1.72
CA LEU A 121 8.65 2.40 1.70
C LEU A 121 7.53 3.30 1.18
N TRP A 122 6.85 2.81 0.16
CA TRP A 122 5.72 3.46 -0.48
C TRP A 122 4.50 2.58 -0.38
N CYS A 123 3.38 3.19 -0.03
CA CYS A 123 2.07 2.55 -0.09
C CYS A 123 1.09 3.53 -0.71
N CYS A 124 0.33 3.12 -1.72
CA CYS A 124 -0.65 4.02 -2.33
C CYS A 124 -1.91 3.31 -2.77
N GLU A 125 -3.01 4.06 -2.68
CA GLU A 125 -4.28 3.65 -3.27
C GLU A 125 -4.14 3.67 -4.79
N ALA A 126 -4.24 2.49 -5.40
CA ALA A 126 -4.02 2.30 -6.83
C ALA A 126 -5.32 2.24 -7.64
N ARG A 127 -6.44 2.75 -7.10
CA ARG A 127 -7.73 2.81 -7.82
C ARG A 127 -7.63 3.71 -9.05
N ILE A 128 -8.27 3.28 -10.14
CA ILE A 128 -8.25 4.00 -11.42
C ILE A 128 -9.43 4.98 -11.51
N LEU A 129 -10.56 4.61 -10.92
CA LEU A 129 -11.77 5.43 -10.83
C LEU A 129 -12.03 5.71 -9.36
N HIS A 130 -12.44 6.93 -9.06
CA HIS A 130 -12.83 7.37 -7.73
C HIS A 130 -14.34 7.56 -7.75
N ASP A 131 -15.04 6.88 -6.85
CA ASP A 131 -16.46 7.08 -6.61
C ASP A 131 -16.62 7.53 -5.15
N GLU A 132 -17.00 8.80 -4.97
CA GLU A 132 -17.14 9.46 -3.67
C GLU A 132 -18.20 8.80 -2.77
N ARG A 133 -19.03 7.89 -3.32
CA ARG A 133 -20.06 7.17 -2.57
C ARG A 133 -19.51 6.14 -1.59
N TRP A 134 -18.23 5.78 -1.68
CA TRP A 134 -17.62 4.77 -0.83
C TRP A 134 -16.79 5.42 0.27
N GLY A 135 -17.04 5.08 1.54
CA GLY A 135 -16.29 5.57 2.71
C GLY A 135 -14.84 5.09 2.79
N THR A 136 -14.26 4.66 1.68
CA THR A 136 -12.93 4.06 1.62
C THR A 136 -11.82 5.09 1.82
N ASP A 137 -12.10 6.35 1.56
CA ASP A 137 -11.17 7.46 1.75
C ASP A 137 -10.71 7.61 3.20
N ALA A 138 -11.68 7.70 4.12
CA ALA A 138 -11.41 7.77 5.55
C ALA A 138 -10.72 6.49 6.06
N PHE A 139 -11.09 5.33 5.50
CA PHE A 139 -10.42 4.06 5.82
C PHE A 139 -8.95 4.08 5.40
N ILE A 140 -8.63 4.47 4.16
CA ILE A 140 -7.23 4.50 3.70
C ILE A 140 -6.40 5.53 4.47
N ASP A 141 -6.95 6.72 4.75
CA ASP A 141 -6.27 7.73 5.56
C ASP A 141 -5.98 7.22 6.99
N MET A 142 -6.95 6.53 7.59
CA MET A 142 -6.78 5.91 8.90
C MET A 142 -5.74 4.79 8.86
N SER A 143 -5.84 3.89 7.88
CA SER A 143 -4.91 2.76 7.75
C SER A 143 -3.47 3.20 7.51
N PHE A 144 -3.24 4.24 6.69
CA PHE A 144 -1.89 4.80 6.53
C PHE A 144 -1.35 5.39 7.84
N ARG A 145 -2.21 6.03 8.65
CA ARG A 145 -1.79 6.57 9.95
C ARG A 145 -1.51 5.48 10.97
N GLU A 146 -2.29 4.41 10.98
CA GLU A 146 -2.05 3.24 11.83
C GLU A 146 -0.74 2.53 11.45
N LEU A 147 -0.52 2.26 10.16
CA LEU A 147 0.75 1.72 9.66
C LEU A 147 1.94 2.59 10.08
N ALA A 148 1.80 3.92 9.98
CA ALA A 148 2.82 4.85 10.44
C ALA A 148 3.05 4.76 11.95
N GLY A 149 1.98 4.62 12.74
CA GLY A 149 2.03 4.40 14.18
C GLY A 149 2.76 3.09 14.54
N ASP A 150 2.47 2.01 13.84
CA ASP A 150 3.12 0.70 14.06
C ASP A 150 4.62 0.77 13.77
N LEU A 151 5.01 1.39 12.64
CA LEU A 151 6.42 1.62 12.30
C LEU A 151 7.12 2.51 13.33
N GLN A 152 6.42 3.53 13.86
CA GLN A 152 6.94 4.41 14.91
C GLN A 152 7.14 3.67 16.23
N CYS A 153 6.17 2.87 16.66
CA CYS A 153 6.22 2.09 17.89
C CYS A 153 7.34 1.05 17.87
N GLN A 154 7.64 0.50 16.69
CA GLN A 154 8.76 -0.43 16.49
C GLN A 154 10.13 0.29 16.33
N GLY A 155 10.16 1.62 16.34
CA GLY A 155 11.39 2.40 16.18
C GLY A 155 12.00 2.29 14.78
N LEU A 156 11.21 1.94 13.77
CA LEU A 156 11.68 1.68 12.41
C LEU A 156 11.75 2.96 11.54
N LEU A 157 11.00 4.00 11.90
CA LEU A 157 10.97 5.26 11.14
C LEU A 157 12.26 6.07 11.35
N LEU A 158 12.92 6.40 10.23
CA LEU A 158 14.11 7.24 10.20
C LEU A 158 13.78 8.74 10.10
N GLU A 159 12.59 9.06 9.59
CA GLU A 159 12.07 10.42 9.48
C GLU A 159 10.54 10.40 9.63
N ALA A 160 9.95 11.59 9.80
CA ALA A 160 8.50 11.72 9.86
C ALA A 160 7.88 11.20 8.54
N PRO A 161 6.90 10.28 8.62
CA PRO A 161 6.25 9.73 7.43
C PRO A 161 5.42 10.81 6.76
N ARG A 162 5.33 10.75 5.43
CA ARG A 162 4.64 11.73 4.60
C ARG A 162 3.36 11.14 4.04
N PHE A 163 2.31 11.94 4.09
CA PHE A 163 1.01 11.62 3.52
C PHE A 163 0.65 12.72 2.52
N PHE A 164 0.33 12.35 1.29
CA PHE A 164 0.00 13.32 0.25
C PHE A 164 -0.91 12.71 -0.80
N HIS A 165 -1.45 13.58 -1.66
CA HIS A 165 -2.36 13.18 -2.73
C HIS A 165 -1.62 13.08 -4.06
N GLY A 166 -2.15 12.32 -5.01
CA GLY A 166 -1.52 12.11 -6.31
C GLY A 166 -1.31 13.39 -7.12
N GLY A 167 -2.04 14.47 -6.82
CA GLY A 167 -1.78 15.79 -7.40
C GLY A 167 -0.41 16.40 -7.02
N ASP A 168 0.15 15.95 -5.89
CA ASP A 168 1.44 16.40 -5.33
C ASP A 168 2.61 15.47 -5.73
N LEU A 169 2.32 14.38 -6.46
CA LEU A 169 3.33 13.43 -6.94
C LEU A 169 4.07 14.01 -8.18
N PRO A 170 5.41 13.85 -8.27
CA PRO A 170 6.16 14.21 -9.49
C PRO A 170 5.61 13.49 -10.73
N LYS A 171 5.56 14.18 -11.87
CA LYS A 171 4.96 13.66 -13.12
C LYS A 171 5.67 12.43 -13.67
N ASP A 172 6.96 12.33 -13.42
CA ASP A 172 7.88 11.27 -13.85
C ASP A 172 7.98 10.13 -12.82
N HIS A 173 7.24 10.21 -11.71
CA HIS A 173 7.29 9.19 -10.68
C HIS A 173 6.69 7.85 -11.15
N LEU A 174 7.28 6.73 -10.71
CA LEU A 174 6.81 5.38 -11.09
C LEU A 174 5.35 5.11 -10.67
N PHE A 175 4.92 5.67 -9.54
CA PHE A 175 3.57 5.45 -8.99
C PHE A 175 2.51 6.43 -9.49
N THR A 176 2.78 7.14 -10.59
CA THR A 176 1.71 7.88 -11.28
C THR A 176 0.65 6.92 -11.81
N ARG A 177 -0.59 7.41 -11.94
CA ARG A 177 -1.72 6.61 -12.43
C ARG A 177 -1.41 5.94 -13.77
N GLU A 178 -0.78 6.67 -14.69
CA GLU A 178 -0.42 6.20 -16.03
C GLU A 178 0.60 5.07 -15.99
N ASN A 179 1.64 5.21 -15.18
CA ASN A 179 2.68 4.20 -15.04
C ASN A 179 2.16 2.93 -14.36
N VAL A 180 1.34 3.06 -13.31
CA VAL A 180 0.68 1.89 -12.67
C VAL A 180 -0.25 1.18 -13.65
N LEU A 181 -1.01 1.91 -14.47
CA LEU A 181 -1.84 1.34 -15.52
C LEU A 181 -1.01 0.59 -16.58
N SER A 182 0.14 1.15 -16.96
CA SER A 182 1.07 0.53 -17.90
C SER A 182 1.61 -0.78 -17.35
N MET A 183 2.08 -0.79 -16.08
CA MET A 183 2.55 -1.99 -15.40
C MET A 183 1.47 -3.06 -15.33
N ARG A 184 0.23 -2.73 -14.95
CA ARG A 184 -0.89 -3.70 -14.95
C ARG A 184 -1.16 -4.29 -16.32
N LYS A 185 -1.09 -3.48 -17.39
CA LYS A 185 -1.27 -3.96 -18.77
C LYS A 185 -0.15 -4.91 -19.17
N ALA A 186 1.10 -4.59 -18.82
CA ALA A 186 2.25 -5.43 -19.08
C ALA A 186 2.18 -6.75 -18.29
N ALA A 187 1.85 -6.69 -17.01
CA ALA A 187 1.62 -7.84 -16.15
C ALA A 187 0.54 -8.78 -16.72
N LYS A 188 -0.60 -8.23 -17.17
CA LYS A 188 -1.68 -9.00 -17.82
C LYS A 188 -1.26 -9.60 -19.16
N LYS A 189 -0.42 -8.92 -19.93
CA LYS A 189 0.11 -9.44 -21.20
C LYS A 189 1.06 -10.62 -20.94
N GLU A 190 1.92 -10.49 -19.95
CA GLU A 190 2.87 -11.54 -19.55
C GLU A 190 2.14 -12.76 -18.97
N SER A 191 1.15 -12.55 -18.11
CA SER A 191 0.35 -13.64 -17.55
C SER A 191 -0.40 -14.46 -18.61
N ARG A 192 -0.77 -13.83 -19.73
CA ARG A 192 -1.40 -14.50 -20.88
C ARG A 192 -0.42 -15.30 -21.72
N ARG A 193 0.85 -14.90 -21.78
CA ARG A 193 1.89 -15.62 -22.53
C ARG A 193 2.36 -16.89 -21.83
N ARG A 194 2.25 -16.92 -20.50
CA ARG A 194 2.64 -18.06 -19.67
C ARG A 194 1.54 -19.13 -19.51
N ARG A 195 0.35 -18.90 -20.06
CA ARG A 195 -0.76 -19.87 -20.13
C ARG A 195 -0.78 -20.51 -21.50
#